data_AF-A0A5C8T2V9-F1
#
_entry.id   AF-A0A5C8T2V9-F1
#
_cell.length_a   1.000
_cell.length_b   1.000
_cell.length_c   1.000
_cell.angle_alpha   90.00
_cell.angle_beta   90.00
_cell.angle_gamma   90.00
#
_symmetry.space_group_name_H-M   'P 1'
#
loop_
_entity.id
_entity.type
_entity.pdbx_description
1 polymer ?
#
loop_
_entity_poly.entity_id
_entity_poly.type
_entity_poly.pdbx_seq_one_letter_code
_entity_poly.pdbx_strand_id
1 'polypeptide(L)'
;AQALVAPWLDRPAEVIRVVLGPQDDAFAPDQIAAFLAGLWTVGGRGDRMACFLDGPRLTHARGHDIVSDGIAMGAIQVPGEGLPIVLMADRQSTGGYPKIATVIGPDLGRLAQAQAGARLRFSAVSVAEAVAARRAEAACLVPDIQTEPVIRTAFPSELLLGLNLVGGVIDAKG
;
A
#
# COMPACT_ATOMS: atom_id res chain seq x y z
N ALA A 1 -21.47 -5.10 21.20
CA ALA A 1 -20.42 -4.45 20.40
C ALA A 1 -20.94 -4.26 18.98
N GLN A 2 -20.48 -3.26 18.25
CA GLN A 2 -20.78 -3.08 16.82
C GLN A 2 -19.53 -3.37 16.00
N ALA A 3 -19.67 -3.98 14.83
CA ALA A 3 -18.59 -4.19 13.87
C ALA A 3 -18.74 -3.19 12.73
N LEU A 4 -17.61 -2.66 12.26
CA LEU A 4 -17.59 -1.81 11.07
C LEU A 4 -17.70 -2.69 9.82
N VAL A 5 -18.63 -2.37 8.93
CA VAL A 5 -18.68 -2.98 7.59
C VAL A 5 -17.74 -2.20 6.70
N ALA A 6 -16.51 -2.69 6.57
CA ALA A 6 -15.43 -2.02 5.84
C ALA A 6 -14.74 -2.94 4.84
N PRO A 7 -15.45 -3.42 3.79
CA PRO A 7 -14.87 -4.31 2.78
C PRO A 7 -13.67 -3.67 2.04
N TRP A 8 -13.58 -2.34 2.01
CA TRP A 8 -12.43 -1.62 1.47
C TRP A 8 -11.15 -1.71 2.31
N LEU A 9 -11.21 -2.29 3.52
CA LEU A 9 -10.02 -2.62 4.31
C LEU A 9 -9.44 -4.00 3.95
N ASP A 10 -10.25 -4.91 3.39
CA ASP A 10 -9.81 -6.24 2.98
C ASP A 10 -9.19 -6.21 1.57
N ARG A 11 -8.00 -5.61 1.48
CA ARG A 11 -7.29 -5.42 0.21
C ARG A 11 -5.83 -5.86 0.37
N PRO A 12 -5.50 -7.16 0.19
CA PRO A 12 -4.13 -7.65 0.36
C PRO A 12 -3.19 -6.96 -0.62
N ALA A 13 -1.91 -6.77 -0.27
CA ALA A 13 -0.95 -6.02 -1.08
C ALA A 13 -0.38 -6.79 -2.29
N GLU A 14 -1.00 -7.90 -2.71
CA GLU A 14 -0.45 -8.81 -3.73
C GLU A 14 -0.22 -8.15 -5.11
N VAL A 15 -1.10 -7.22 -5.49
CA VAL A 15 -0.99 -6.45 -6.74
C VAL A 15 -1.15 -4.97 -6.43
N ILE A 16 -0.10 -4.19 -6.72
CA ILE A 16 -0.05 -2.74 -6.54
C ILE A 16 -0.07 -2.07 -7.91
N ARG A 17 -1.06 -1.21 -8.15
CA ARG A 17 -1.18 -0.48 -9.41
C ARG A 17 -0.26 0.74 -9.44
N VAL A 18 0.37 0.95 -10.59
CA VAL A 18 1.34 2.02 -10.80
C VAL A 18 1.11 2.72 -12.14
N VAL A 19 1.44 4.01 -12.21
CA VAL A 19 1.60 4.73 -13.47
C VAL A 19 3.10 4.77 -13.78
N LEU A 20 3.51 4.38 -14.99
CA LEU A 20 4.93 4.41 -15.38
C LEU A 20 5.45 5.86 -15.43
N GLY A 21 6.75 6.01 -15.15
CA GLY A 21 7.44 7.29 -15.16
C GLY A 21 7.38 8.07 -13.84
N PRO A 22 7.90 9.32 -13.83
CA PRO A 22 8.15 10.16 -15.01
C PRO A 22 9.48 9.94 -15.74
N GLN A 23 10.39 9.08 -15.25
CA GLN A 23 11.65 8.75 -15.93
C GLN A 23 11.75 7.27 -16.30
N ASP A 24 10.64 6.69 -16.77
CA ASP A 24 10.61 5.32 -17.30
C ASP A 24 11.50 5.18 -18.55
N ASP A 25 11.71 6.28 -19.28
CA ASP A 25 12.67 6.38 -20.39
C ASP A 25 14.14 6.21 -19.96
N ALA A 26 14.46 6.25 -18.67
CA ALA A 26 15.79 5.90 -18.14
C ALA A 26 16.05 4.38 -18.16
N PHE A 27 15.01 3.57 -18.36
CA PHE A 27 15.05 2.11 -18.35
C PHE A 27 14.76 1.58 -19.76
N ALA A 28 15.44 0.50 -20.14
CA ALA A 28 15.15 -0.16 -21.39
C ALA A 28 13.79 -0.92 -21.30
N PRO A 29 13.10 -1.18 -22.43
CA PRO A 29 11.78 -1.81 -22.42
C PRO A 29 11.72 -3.17 -21.71
N ASP A 30 12.80 -3.95 -21.79
CA ASP A 30 12.96 -5.23 -21.10
C ASP A 30 13.04 -5.05 -19.57
N GLN A 31 13.59 -3.93 -19.09
CA GLN A 31 13.66 -3.60 -17.68
C GLN A 31 12.31 -3.14 -17.14
N ILE A 32 11.52 -2.40 -17.93
CA ILE A 32 10.11 -2.11 -17.61
C ILE A 32 9.31 -3.42 -17.53
N ALA A 33 9.50 -4.33 -18.50
CA ALA A 33 8.84 -5.63 -18.49
C ALA A 33 9.26 -6.48 -17.26
N ALA A 34 10.55 -6.51 -16.92
CA ALA A 34 11.06 -7.18 -15.72
C ALA A 34 10.48 -6.57 -14.44
N PHE A 35 10.32 -5.25 -14.39
CA PHE A 35 9.71 -4.55 -13.27
C PHE A 35 8.26 -4.99 -13.01
N LEU A 36 7.45 -5.08 -14.08
CA LEU A 36 6.04 -5.46 -14.01
C LEU A 36 5.83 -6.97 -13.82
N ALA A 37 6.69 -7.81 -14.41
CA ALA A 37 6.62 -9.27 -14.24
C ALA A 37 7.23 -9.76 -12.91
N GLY A 38 8.12 -8.96 -12.32
CA GLY A 38 8.88 -9.28 -11.12
C GLY A 38 8.00 -9.52 -9.90
N LEU A 39 8.39 -10.52 -9.11
CA LEU A 39 7.85 -10.72 -7.76
C LEU A 39 8.76 -10.01 -6.78
N TRP A 40 8.21 -9.02 -6.08
CA TRP A 40 8.92 -8.17 -5.14
C TRP A 40 8.60 -8.59 -3.72
N THR A 41 9.60 -8.55 -2.84
CA THR A 41 9.45 -8.84 -1.41
C THR A 41 9.66 -7.56 -0.61
N VAL A 42 8.74 -7.22 0.28
CA VAL A 42 8.87 -6.08 1.19
C VAL A 42 10.00 -6.35 2.18
N GLY A 43 11.04 -5.52 2.14
CA GLY A 43 12.19 -5.62 3.01
C GLY A 43 11.89 -5.13 4.44
N GLY A 44 12.62 -5.68 5.42
CA GLY A 44 12.41 -5.36 6.84
C GLY A 44 12.92 -3.99 7.30
N ARG A 45 13.62 -3.24 6.43
CA ARG A 45 14.21 -1.93 6.75
C ARG A 45 13.30 -0.74 6.41
N GLY A 46 12.07 -1.00 5.95
CA GLY A 46 11.12 0.04 5.59
C GLY A 46 10.59 0.80 6.81
N ASP A 47 10.25 2.06 6.59
CA ASP A 47 9.69 2.98 7.59
C ASP A 47 8.69 3.94 6.93
N ARG A 48 8.35 5.03 7.62
CA ARG A 48 7.44 6.06 7.08
C ARG A 48 8.04 6.87 5.92
N MET A 49 9.36 6.84 5.72
CA MET A 49 10.02 7.49 4.59
C MET A 49 9.96 6.61 3.34
N ALA A 50 10.20 5.31 3.47
CA ALA A 50 10.34 4.43 2.32
C ALA A 50 9.99 2.96 2.61
N CYS A 51 9.42 2.30 1.61
CA CYS A 51 9.29 0.85 1.52
C CYS A 51 10.35 0.30 0.55
N PHE A 52 11.27 -0.52 1.07
CA PHE A 52 12.34 -1.12 0.27
C PHE A 52 11.90 -2.48 -0.25
N LEU A 53 12.22 -2.78 -1.51
CA LEU A 53 11.82 -4.02 -2.16
C LEU A 53 13.04 -4.84 -2.58
N ASP A 54 13.04 -6.12 -2.20
CA ASP A 54 13.97 -7.12 -2.69
C ASP A 54 13.37 -7.86 -3.88
N GLY A 55 14.21 -8.26 -4.84
CA GLY A 55 13.76 -8.94 -6.06
C GLY A 55 14.80 -8.94 -7.16
N PRO A 56 14.38 -9.06 -8.44
CA PRO A 56 15.28 -8.91 -9.59
C PRO A 56 15.95 -7.54 -9.58
N ARG A 57 17.25 -7.48 -9.86
CA ARG A 57 17.96 -6.19 -10.00
C ARG A 57 17.68 -5.62 -11.39
N LEU A 58 17.19 -4.39 -11.42
CA LEU A 58 16.96 -3.63 -12.64
C LEU A 58 18.22 -2.88 -13.04
N THR A 59 18.41 -2.70 -14.34
CA THR A 59 19.52 -1.91 -14.90
C THR A 59 19.03 -0.66 -15.61
N HIS A 60 19.88 0.37 -15.64
CA HIS A 60 19.58 1.65 -16.29
C HIS A 60 20.16 1.71 -17.70
N ALA A 61 19.45 2.33 -18.64
CA ALA A 61 19.91 2.49 -20.02
C ALA A 61 20.87 3.67 -20.20
N ARG A 62 20.75 4.72 -19.37
CA ARG A 62 21.48 5.99 -19.52
C ARG A 62 22.19 6.47 -18.24
N GLY A 63 22.37 5.57 -17.26
CA GLY A 63 22.91 5.87 -15.93
C GLY A 63 21.84 5.92 -14.84
N HIS A 64 22.26 5.85 -13.57
CA HIS A 64 21.37 5.75 -12.41
C HIS A 64 21.13 7.09 -11.68
N ASP A 65 21.77 8.17 -12.13
CA ASP A 65 21.65 9.50 -11.53
C ASP A 65 20.96 10.47 -12.50
N ILE A 66 20.10 11.32 -11.95
CA ILE A 66 19.45 12.41 -12.66
C ILE A 66 19.70 13.73 -11.92
N VAL A 67 19.46 14.85 -12.60
CA VAL A 67 19.33 16.13 -11.89
C VAL A 67 18.21 16.00 -10.86
N SER A 68 18.47 16.47 -9.63
CA SER A 68 17.52 16.36 -8.53
C SER A 68 16.16 16.93 -8.93
N ASP A 69 15.12 16.13 -8.76
CA ASP A 69 13.75 16.44 -9.19
C ASP A 69 12.76 16.18 -8.04
N GLY A 70 11.57 16.74 -8.15
CA GLY A 70 10.49 16.58 -7.18
C GLY A 70 10.06 15.11 -7.02
N ILE A 71 9.66 14.76 -5.80
CA ILE A 71 9.23 13.41 -5.46
C ILE A 71 7.76 13.39 -5.02
N ALA A 72 6.93 12.76 -5.84
CA ALA A 72 5.54 12.45 -5.50
C ALA A 72 5.43 11.29 -4.51
N MET A 73 4.34 11.25 -3.73
CA MET A 73 4.06 10.12 -2.83
C MET A 73 3.82 8.88 -3.68
N GLY A 74 4.42 7.75 -3.29
CA GLY A 74 4.38 6.52 -4.07
C GLY A 74 5.37 6.47 -5.23
N ALA A 75 6.20 7.50 -5.44
CA ALA A 75 7.25 7.44 -6.45
C ALA A 75 8.20 6.26 -6.16
N ILE A 76 8.53 5.50 -7.19
CA ILE A 76 9.37 4.31 -7.10
C ILE A 76 10.73 4.65 -7.69
N GLN A 77 11.69 4.94 -6.82
CA GLN A 77 13.08 5.17 -7.21
C GLN A 77 13.80 3.84 -7.42
N VAL A 78 14.69 3.80 -8.41
CA VAL A 78 15.62 2.68 -8.59
C VAL A 78 17.03 3.26 -8.55
N PRO A 79 17.74 3.17 -7.42
CA PRO A 79 19.11 3.67 -7.34
C PRO A 79 20.11 2.72 -8.05
N GLY A 80 21.41 2.98 -7.92
CA GLY A 80 22.46 2.24 -8.61
C GLY A 80 22.50 0.74 -8.33
N GLU A 81 22.02 0.29 -7.16
CA GLU A 81 21.90 -1.14 -6.82
C GLU A 81 20.80 -1.88 -7.59
N GLY A 82 19.91 -1.15 -8.28
CA GLY A 82 18.86 -1.74 -9.11
C GLY A 82 17.64 -2.27 -8.34
N LEU A 83 17.53 -1.98 -7.04
CA LEU A 83 16.41 -2.41 -6.20
C LEU A 83 15.40 -1.27 -6.03
N PRO A 84 14.10 -1.48 -6.31
CA PRO A 84 13.09 -0.45 -6.16
C PRO A 84 12.87 0.00 -4.71
N ILE A 85 12.67 1.31 -4.54
CA ILE A 85 12.31 1.96 -3.28
C ILE A 85 11.03 2.76 -3.51
N VAL A 86 9.95 2.39 -2.85
CA VAL A 86 8.69 3.15 -2.89
C VAL A 86 8.71 4.22 -1.82
N LEU A 87 8.58 5.48 -2.22
CA LEU A 87 8.69 6.62 -1.30
C LEU A 87 7.35 6.97 -0.67
N MET A 88 7.34 7.04 0.66
CA MET A 88 6.13 7.02 1.48
C MET A 88 5.78 8.41 2.04
N ALA A 89 5.05 8.45 3.16
CA ALA A 89 4.45 9.67 3.69
C ALA A 89 5.51 10.72 4.10
N ASP A 90 6.63 10.28 4.68
CA ASP A 90 7.67 11.14 5.25
C ASP A 90 8.90 11.24 4.32
N ARG A 91 8.77 10.82 3.05
CA ARG A 91 9.84 10.88 2.04
C ARG A 91 10.41 12.30 1.89
N GLN A 92 11.66 12.41 1.45
CA GLN A 92 12.22 13.70 1.06
C GLN A 92 11.48 14.32 -0.14
N SER A 93 11.50 15.66 -0.24
CA SER A 93 10.80 16.41 -1.28
C SER A 93 11.46 16.34 -2.66
N THR A 94 12.78 16.12 -2.70
CA THR A 94 13.59 16.04 -3.93
C THR A 94 14.59 14.90 -3.88
N GLY A 95 15.06 14.41 -5.03
CA GLY A 95 16.13 13.42 -5.08
C GLY A 95 16.65 13.13 -6.49
N GLY A 96 17.85 12.56 -6.54
CA GLY A 96 18.64 12.36 -7.76
C GLY A 96 18.53 11.00 -8.43
N TYR A 97 17.57 10.15 -8.04
CA TYR A 97 17.38 8.83 -8.66
C TYR A 97 16.18 8.81 -9.63
N PRO A 98 16.31 8.10 -10.77
CA PRO A 98 15.23 7.96 -11.74
C PRO A 98 14.06 7.19 -11.11
N LYS A 99 12.86 7.64 -11.44
CA LYS A 99 11.61 7.08 -10.95
C LYS A 99 10.97 6.26 -12.07
N ILE A 100 11.00 4.94 -11.92
CA ILE A 100 10.49 4.00 -12.93
C ILE A 100 8.96 4.04 -13.04
N ALA A 101 8.29 4.30 -11.92
CA ALA A 101 6.83 4.38 -11.83
C ALA A 101 6.40 5.11 -10.55
N THR A 102 5.10 5.34 -10.40
CA THR A 102 4.47 5.91 -9.21
C THR A 102 3.24 5.09 -8.81
N VAL A 103 3.19 4.63 -7.56
CA VAL A 103 2.03 3.94 -6.97
C VAL A 103 0.82 4.87 -6.93
N ILE A 104 -0.34 4.38 -7.38
CA ILE A 104 -1.56 5.18 -7.34
C ILE A 104 -2.07 5.37 -5.91
N GLY A 105 -2.68 6.52 -5.64
CA GLY A 105 -3.22 6.87 -4.31
C GLY A 105 -4.03 5.76 -3.63
N PRO A 106 -5.01 5.13 -4.31
CA PRO A 106 -5.84 4.09 -3.71
C PRO A 106 -5.11 2.81 -3.26
N ASP A 107 -3.90 2.57 -3.75
CA ASP A 107 -3.11 1.38 -3.43
C ASP A 107 -2.02 1.65 -2.37
N LEU A 108 -1.73 2.92 -2.05
CA LEU A 108 -0.73 3.30 -1.03
C LEU A 108 -1.05 2.72 0.34
N GLY A 109 -2.33 2.71 0.74
CA GLY A 109 -2.75 2.14 2.03
C GLY A 109 -2.46 0.65 2.14
N ARG A 110 -2.62 -0.10 1.03
CA ARG A 110 -2.33 -1.54 0.97
C ARG A 110 -0.84 -1.80 1.14
N LEU A 111 -0.01 -1.02 0.43
CA LEU A 111 1.43 -1.11 0.56
C LEU A 111 1.92 -0.72 1.96
N ALA A 112 1.34 0.30 2.58
CA ALA A 112 1.69 0.73 3.93
C ALA A 112 1.36 -0.30 5.02
N GLN A 113 0.40 -1.19 4.78
CA GLN A 113 0.05 -2.29 5.68
C GLN A 113 0.84 -3.58 5.41
N ALA A 114 1.58 -3.65 4.30
CA ALA A 114 2.36 -4.83 3.95
C ALA A 114 3.50 -5.03 4.95
N GLN A 115 3.56 -6.22 5.54
CA GLN A 115 4.61 -6.58 6.50
C GLN A 115 5.89 -7.01 5.78
N ALA A 116 7.02 -6.96 6.50
CA ALA A 116 8.27 -7.51 6.00
C ALA A 116 8.08 -8.98 5.56
N GLY A 117 8.62 -9.33 4.40
CA GLY A 117 8.45 -10.64 3.77
C GLY A 117 7.18 -10.78 2.92
N ALA A 118 6.25 -9.80 2.96
CA ALA A 118 5.10 -9.80 2.06
C ALA A 118 5.56 -9.71 0.59
N ARG A 119 4.86 -10.42 -0.28
CA ARG A 119 5.18 -10.49 -1.71
C ARG A 119 4.13 -9.73 -2.52
N LEU A 120 4.60 -8.96 -3.50
CA LEU A 120 3.74 -8.16 -4.37
C LEU A 120 4.24 -8.13 -5.81
N ARG A 121 3.34 -7.80 -6.73
CA ARG A 121 3.65 -7.46 -8.12
C ARG A 121 3.11 -6.08 -8.46
N PHE A 122 3.73 -5.44 -9.45
CA PHE A 122 3.24 -4.18 -9.99
C PHE A 122 2.39 -4.40 -11.23
N SER A 123 1.30 -3.64 -11.34
CA SER A 123 0.45 -3.60 -12.53
C SER A 123 0.44 -2.18 -13.08
N ALA A 124 0.91 -1.99 -14.30
CA ALA A 124 0.80 -0.69 -14.96
C ALA A 124 -0.68 -0.37 -15.22
N VAL A 125 -1.06 0.88 -14.98
CA VAL A 125 -2.36 1.46 -15.34
C VAL A 125 -2.14 2.80 -16.00
N SER A 126 -3.09 3.21 -16.83
CA SER A 126 -3.14 4.55 -17.38
C SER A 126 -3.47 5.59 -16.32
N VAL A 127 -3.13 6.86 -16.59
CA VAL A 127 -3.53 7.99 -15.74
C VAL A 127 -5.05 8.07 -15.61
N ALA A 128 -5.80 7.78 -16.67
CA ALA A 128 -7.25 7.79 -16.66
C ALA A 128 -7.83 6.74 -15.68
N GLU A 129 -7.29 5.52 -15.70
CA GLU A 129 -7.65 4.44 -14.77
C GLU A 129 -7.27 4.80 -13.33
N ALA A 130 -6.10 5.41 -13.11
CA ALA A 130 -5.68 5.88 -11.79
C ALA A 130 -6.63 6.94 -11.22
N VAL A 131 -7.05 7.91 -12.05
CA VAL A 131 -8.03 8.94 -11.69
C VAL A 131 -9.40 8.32 -11.40
N ALA A 132 -9.86 7.39 -12.24
CA ALA A 132 -11.11 6.67 -12.03
C ALA A 132 -11.11 5.89 -10.71
N ALA A 133 -10.02 5.18 -10.41
CA ALA A 133 -9.84 4.46 -9.14
C ALA A 133 -9.88 5.41 -7.94
N ARG A 134 -9.27 6.60 -8.04
CA ARG A 134 -9.29 7.60 -6.98
C ARG A 134 -10.69 8.17 -6.74
N ARG A 135 -11.47 8.40 -7.79
CA ARG A 135 -12.87 8.83 -7.69
C ARG A 135 -13.75 7.75 -7.05
N ALA A 136 -13.54 6.49 -7.42
CA ALA A 136 -14.26 5.36 -6.84
C ALA A 136 -13.96 5.19 -5.34
N GLU A 137 -12.69 5.29 -4.94
CA GLU A 137 -12.30 5.29 -3.52
C GLU A 137 -12.96 6.45 -2.77
N ALA A 138 -12.92 7.67 -3.30
CA ALA A 138 -13.56 8.82 -2.68
C ALA A 138 -15.08 8.59 -2.51
N ALA A 139 -15.76 8.10 -3.55
CA ALA A 139 -17.20 7.81 -3.48
C ALA A 139 -17.55 6.74 -2.43
N CYS A 140 -16.67 5.76 -2.21
CA CYS A 140 -16.85 4.73 -1.18
C CYS A 140 -16.71 5.28 0.24
N LEU A 141 -15.93 6.35 0.43
CA LEU A 141 -15.64 6.93 1.74
C LEU A 141 -16.57 8.08 2.14
N VAL A 142 -17.42 8.56 1.22
CA VAL A 142 -18.37 9.66 1.48
C VAL A 142 -19.55 9.24 2.39
N PRO A 143 -20.20 8.08 2.21
CA PRO A 143 -21.35 7.70 3.03
C PRO A 143 -20.96 7.44 4.49
N ASP A 144 -21.95 7.50 5.39
CA ASP A 144 -21.76 7.12 6.79
C ASP A 144 -21.30 5.67 6.91
N ILE A 145 -20.34 5.43 7.82
CA ILE A 145 -19.80 4.10 8.07
C ILE A 145 -20.92 3.22 8.61
N GLN A 146 -21.25 2.18 7.84
CA GLN A 146 -22.25 1.20 8.24
C GLN A 146 -21.69 0.34 9.37
N THR A 147 -22.52 0.12 10.38
CA THR A 147 -22.22 -0.77 11.49
C THR A 147 -23.25 -1.87 11.59
N GLU A 148 -22.78 -3.07 11.91
CA GLU A 148 -23.64 -4.21 12.20
C GLU A 148 -23.50 -4.61 13.67
N PRO A 149 -24.60 -5.02 14.33
CA PRO A 149 -24.52 -5.55 15.69
C PRO A 149 -23.67 -6.82 15.70
N VAL A 150 -22.64 -6.84 16.55
CA VAL A 150 -21.87 -8.07 16.80
C VAL A 150 -22.72 -8.98 17.68
N ILE A 151 -23.43 -9.92 17.06
CA ILE A 151 -24.15 -10.97 17.76
C ILE A 151 -23.14 -12.05 18.14
N ARG A 152 -22.70 -12.04 19.41
CA ARG A 152 -21.92 -13.16 19.96
C ARG A 152 -22.86 -14.22 20.51
N THR A 153 -22.80 -15.41 19.95
CA THR A 153 -23.62 -16.56 20.37
C THR A 153 -22.88 -17.53 21.29
N ALA A 154 -21.56 -17.37 21.43
CA ALA A 154 -20.72 -18.17 22.32
C ALA A 154 -20.01 -17.29 23.36
N PHE A 155 -20.12 -17.69 24.63
CA PHE A 155 -19.52 -17.00 25.78
C PHE A 155 -18.64 -17.96 26.58
N PRO A 156 -17.46 -18.35 26.06
CA PRO A 156 -16.53 -19.19 26.81
C PRO A 156 -16.01 -18.46 28.05
N SER A 157 -15.64 -19.21 29.08
CA SER A 157 -15.23 -18.66 30.37
C SER A 157 -14.01 -17.73 30.26
N GLU A 158 -13.05 -17.99 29.37
CA GLU A 158 -11.90 -17.09 29.16
C GLU A 158 -12.33 -15.71 28.67
N LEU A 159 -13.38 -15.64 27.86
CA LEU A 159 -13.91 -14.37 27.35
C LEU A 159 -14.61 -13.59 28.47
N LEU A 160 -15.43 -14.25 29.28
CA LEU A 160 -16.16 -13.60 30.37
C LEU A 160 -15.22 -13.06 31.45
N LEU A 161 -14.16 -13.80 31.76
CA LEU A 161 -13.14 -13.40 32.73
C LEU A 161 -12.22 -12.28 32.21
N GLY A 162 -12.10 -12.14 30.89
CA GLY A 162 -11.33 -11.05 30.24
C GLY A 162 -12.11 -9.75 30.06
N LEU A 163 -13.40 -9.71 30.38
CA LEU A 163 -14.25 -8.53 30.24
C LEU A 163 -14.55 -7.93 31.62
N ASN A 164 -14.52 -6.59 31.72
CA ASN A 164 -14.91 -5.89 32.94
C ASN A 164 -16.45 -5.79 33.01
N LEU A 165 -17.10 -6.87 33.41
CA LEU A 165 -18.56 -7.07 33.35
C LEU A 165 -19.36 -6.31 34.43
N VAL A 166 -18.80 -5.31 35.09
CA VAL A 166 -19.53 -4.50 36.08
C VAL A 166 -20.41 -3.47 35.36
N GLY A 167 -21.63 -3.87 35.02
CA GLY A 167 -22.63 -2.98 34.46
C GLY A 167 -23.98 -3.65 34.23
N GLY A 168 -24.89 -3.52 35.21
CA GLY A 168 -26.32 -3.78 35.03
C GLY A 168 -26.75 -5.22 35.29
N VAL A 169 -26.80 -5.62 36.56
CA VAL A 169 -27.73 -6.67 36.99
C VAL A 169 -29.13 -6.04 36.97
N ILE A 170 -29.98 -6.49 36.05
CA ILE A 170 -31.43 -6.32 36.16
C ILE A 170 -31.99 -7.67 36.61
N ASP A 171 -32.53 -7.69 37.82
CA ASP A 171 -33.28 -8.84 38.34
C ASP A 171 -34.51 -9.07 37.44
N ALA A 172 -34.77 -10.32 37.08
CA ALA A 172 -35.96 -10.74 36.35
C ALA A 172 -37.19 -10.83 37.28
N LYS A 173 -37.32 -9.88 38.20
CA LYS A 173 -38.52 -9.64 38.99
C LYS A 173 -38.81 -8.14 38.95
N GLY A 174 -39.94 -7.80 38.34
CA GLY A 174 -40.58 -6.50 38.55
C GLY A 174 -41.00 -6.32 40.00
#